data_AF-A0A815LNB2-F1
#
_entry.id   AF-A0A815LNB2-F1
#
_cell.length_a   1.000
_cell.length_b   1.000
_cell.length_c   1.000
_cell.angle_alpha   90.00
_cell.angle_beta   90.00
_cell.angle_gamma   90.00
#
_symmetry.space_group_name_H-M   'P 1'
#
loop_
_entity.id
_entity.type
_entity.pdbx_description
1 polymer ?
#
loop_
_entity_poly.entity_id
_entity_poly.type
_entity_poly.pdbx_seq_one_letter_code
_entity_poly.pdbx_strand_id
1 'polypeptide(L)'
;MYSVYDYLVFHTHNNQIYLWQKHNEGLKELEETSHLITKDNQLVLVCTDNKRIILYDLKVKSRQTAQLDDDAGECEVVCLSNINKSDNEQYLFIICSDRLLRMYRVSNGEQVVKLFIDKDFYPFIGILNDHLLLKVANRLCIIKILDRKSLPPRLSDIKCSLFEQKAWLNCHNFHFV
;
A
#
# COMPACT_ATOMS: atom_id res chain seq x y z
N MET A 1 10.41 -18.18 3.04
CA MET A 1 9.47 -18.94 2.20
C MET A 1 8.08 -18.72 2.75
N TYR A 2 7.12 -18.38 1.90
CA TYR A 2 5.75 -18.09 2.30
C TYR A 2 4.78 -18.80 1.35
N SER A 3 3.59 -19.16 1.84
CA SER A 3 2.52 -19.65 0.98
C SER A 3 1.58 -18.50 0.66
N VAL A 4 1.23 -18.34 -0.61
CA VAL A 4 0.28 -17.35 -1.11
C VAL A 4 -0.62 -18.04 -2.11
N TYR A 5 -1.90 -18.17 -1.79
CA TYR A 5 -2.82 -18.98 -2.59
C TYR A 5 -2.25 -20.41 -2.81
N ASP A 6 -2.31 -20.94 -4.03
CA ASP A 6 -1.78 -22.25 -4.42
C ASP A 6 -0.25 -22.26 -4.71
N TYR A 7 0.46 -21.18 -4.36
CA TYR A 7 1.88 -21.00 -4.67
C TYR A 7 2.76 -20.95 -3.42
N LEU A 8 4.01 -21.40 -3.58
CA LEU A 8 5.11 -21.10 -2.67
C LEU A 8 5.95 -19.96 -3.26
N VAL A 9 6.24 -18.98 -2.41
CA VAL A 9 7.08 -17.83 -2.71
C VAL A 9 8.40 -17.96 -1.96
N PHE A 10 9.50 -17.96 -2.71
CA PHE A 10 10.85 -17.97 -2.19
C PHE A 10 11.47 -16.59 -2.36
N HIS A 11 12.07 -16.07 -1.29
CA HIS A 11 12.82 -14.83 -1.28
C HIS A 11 14.24 -15.19 -0.84
N THR A 12 15.21 -14.93 -1.72
CA THR A 12 16.62 -15.22 -1.49
C THR A 12 17.33 -14.04 -0.82
N HIS A 13 18.60 -14.24 -0.45
CA HIS A 13 19.42 -13.21 0.18
C HIS A 13 19.86 -12.09 -0.81
N ASN A 14 19.83 -12.37 -2.11
CA ASN A 14 20.11 -11.38 -3.17
C ASN A 14 18.84 -10.69 -3.66
N ASN A 15 17.78 -10.62 -2.83
CA ASN A 15 16.50 -9.97 -3.14
C ASN A 15 15.72 -10.59 -4.31
N GLN A 16 16.15 -11.73 -4.85
CA GLN A 16 15.49 -12.41 -5.95
C GLN A 16 14.26 -13.19 -5.44
N ILE A 17 13.17 -13.09 -6.18
CA ILE A 17 11.92 -13.79 -5.89
C ILE A 17 11.69 -14.94 -6.86
N TYR A 18 11.27 -16.08 -6.34
CA TYR A 18 10.82 -17.22 -7.12
C TYR A 18 9.43 -17.67 -6.70
N LEU A 19 8.66 -18.12 -7.68
CA LEU A 19 7.32 -18.64 -7.53
C LEU A 19 7.28 -20.11 -7.96
N TRP A 20 6.67 -20.97 -7.14
CA TRP A 20 6.52 -22.39 -7.44
C TRP A 20 5.09 -22.85 -7.23
N GLN A 21 4.59 -23.67 -8.15
CA GLN A 21 3.29 -24.33 -8.05
C GLN A 21 3.46 -25.84 -8.07
N LYS A 22 2.74 -26.55 -7.20
CA LYS A 22 2.88 -28.00 -6.97
C LYS A 22 2.65 -28.88 -8.22
N HIS A 23 1.95 -28.37 -9.23
CA HIS A 23 1.57 -29.15 -10.41
C HIS A 23 2.36 -28.71 -11.66
N ASN A 24 3.41 -29.47 -12.01
CA ASN A 24 4.14 -29.46 -13.29
C ASN A 24 4.74 -28.14 -13.80
N GLU A 25 4.68 -27.05 -13.05
CA GLU A 25 5.38 -25.82 -13.39
C GLU A 25 6.75 -25.81 -12.70
N GLY A 26 7.81 -25.55 -13.48
CA GLY A 26 9.14 -25.32 -12.95
C GLY A 26 9.16 -24.09 -12.03
N LEU A 27 10.27 -23.92 -11.30
CA LEU A 27 10.48 -22.71 -10.50
C LEU A 27 10.49 -21.49 -11.45
N LYS A 28 9.54 -20.57 -11.26
CA LYS A 28 9.44 -19.34 -12.05
C LYS A 28 10.19 -18.21 -11.34
N GLU A 29 11.18 -17.64 -12.01
CA GLU A 29 11.86 -16.44 -11.55
C GLU A 29 10.97 -15.20 -11.76
N LEU A 30 10.88 -14.35 -10.74
CA LEU A 30 10.19 -13.06 -10.76
C LEU A 30 11.21 -11.91 -10.67
N GLU A 31 10.79 -10.73 -10.20
CA GLU A 31 11.67 -9.57 -10.06
C GLU A 31 12.50 -9.59 -8.78
N GLU A 32 13.71 -9.00 -8.86
CA GLU A 32 14.47 -8.58 -7.67
C GLU A 32 13.72 -7.48 -6.93
N THR A 33 13.58 -7.60 -5.62
CA THR A 33 12.72 -6.71 -4.84
C THR A 33 13.31 -6.33 -3.49
N SER A 34 13.19 -5.06 -3.11
CA SER A 34 13.57 -4.60 -1.78
C SER A 34 12.57 -5.03 -0.70
N HIS A 35 11.29 -5.08 -1.06
CA HIS A 35 10.21 -5.41 -0.15
C HIS A 35 9.20 -6.32 -0.83
N LEU A 36 8.84 -7.37 -0.12
CA LEU A 36 7.82 -8.32 -0.53
C LEU A 36 6.70 -8.32 0.50
N ILE A 37 5.47 -8.11 0.03
CA ILE A 37 4.28 -8.23 0.86
C ILE A 37 3.25 -9.13 0.16
N THR A 38 2.56 -9.92 0.97
CA THR A 38 1.56 -10.87 0.48
C THR A 38 0.29 -10.71 1.30
N LYS A 39 -0.85 -10.84 0.64
CA LYS A 39 -2.15 -10.86 1.29
C LYS A 39 -3.18 -11.54 0.39
N ASP A 40 -3.90 -12.51 0.94
CA ASP A 40 -4.86 -13.32 0.18
C ASP A 40 -4.21 -13.96 -1.06
N ASN A 41 -4.63 -13.55 -2.26
CA ASN A 41 -4.07 -13.97 -3.55
C ASN A 41 -3.09 -12.95 -4.15
N GLN A 42 -2.84 -11.83 -3.46
CA GLN A 42 -1.96 -10.76 -3.94
C GLN A 42 -0.53 -10.96 -3.45
N LEU A 43 0.39 -10.76 -4.38
CA LEU A 43 1.83 -10.67 -4.14
C LEU A 43 2.29 -9.33 -4.69
N VAL A 44 2.87 -8.49 -3.84
CA VAL A 44 3.39 -7.17 -4.22
C VAL A 44 4.88 -7.12 -3.98
N LEU A 45 5.59 -6.68 -5.01
CA LEU A 45 7.03 -6.50 -5.02
C LEU A 45 7.32 -5.00 -5.17
N VAL A 46 8.07 -4.42 -4.23
CA VAL A 46 8.52 -3.02 -4.33
C VAL A 46 10.01 -2.99 -4.64
N CYS A 47 10.33 -2.53 -5.85
CA CYS A 47 11.68 -2.47 -6.40
C CYS A 47 12.17 -1.01 -6.34
N THR A 48 12.73 -0.59 -5.20
CA THR A 48 13.13 0.80 -4.92
C THR A 48 14.21 1.31 -5.85
N ASP A 49 15.15 0.46 -6.25
CA ASP A 49 16.28 0.84 -7.11
C ASP A 49 15.80 1.19 -8.51
N ASN A 50 14.76 0.47 -8.96
CA ASN A 50 14.15 0.66 -10.26
C ASN A 50 12.88 1.51 -10.21
N LYS A 51 12.55 2.08 -9.03
CA LYS A 51 11.33 2.88 -8.77
C LYS A 51 10.03 2.21 -9.24
N ARG A 52 9.98 0.88 -9.19
CA ARG A 52 8.85 0.08 -9.70
C ARG A 52 8.14 -0.65 -8.58
N ILE A 53 6.83 -0.78 -8.73
CA ILE A 53 5.98 -1.64 -7.91
C ILE A 53 5.35 -2.66 -8.84
N ILE A 54 5.53 -3.94 -8.57
CA ILE A 54 4.91 -5.02 -9.33
C ILE A 54 3.80 -5.64 -8.48
N LEU A 55 2.60 -5.68 -9.04
CA LEU A 55 1.40 -6.17 -8.40
C LEU A 55 0.98 -7.46 -9.11
N TYR A 56 1.00 -8.58 -8.40
CA TYR A 56 0.56 -9.87 -8.91
C TYR A 56 -0.73 -10.30 -8.25
N ASP A 57 -1.72 -10.67 -9.07
CA ASP A 57 -2.84 -11.49 -8.62
C ASP A 57 -2.58 -12.94 -9.07
N LEU A 58 -2.24 -13.80 -8.12
CA LEU A 58 -1.89 -15.19 -8.41
C LEU A 58 -3.10 -16.07 -8.76
N LYS A 59 -4.31 -15.64 -8.40
CA LYS A 59 -5.56 -16.38 -8.68
C LYS A 59 -6.01 -16.16 -10.12
N VAL A 60 -6.05 -14.90 -10.57
CA VAL A 60 -6.40 -14.58 -11.97
C VAL A 60 -5.18 -14.51 -12.90
N LYS A 61 -3.98 -14.76 -12.36
CA LYS A 61 -2.70 -14.72 -13.08
C LYS A 61 -2.44 -13.38 -13.78
N SER A 62 -2.79 -12.27 -13.12
CA SER A 62 -2.56 -10.92 -13.65
C SER A 62 -1.29 -10.30 -13.06
N ARG A 63 -0.70 -9.38 -13.82
CA ARG A 63 0.49 -8.62 -13.43
C ARG A 63 0.29 -7.16 -13.83
N GLN A 64 0.36 -6.26 -12.86
CA GLN A 64 0.38 -4.81 -13.08
C GLN A 64 1.72 -4.23 -12.65
N THR A 65 2.07 -3.11 -13.26
CA THR A 65 3.24 -2.32 -12.88
C THR A 65 2.76 -0.93 -12.49
N ALA A 66 3.16 -0.47 -11.31
CA ALA A 66 3.05 0.92 -10.91
C ALA A 66 4.44 1.54 -10.74
N GLN A 67 4.49 2.86 -10.76
CA GLN A 67 5.73 3.64 -10.68
C GLN A 67 5.75 4.42 -9.36
N LEU A 68 6.88 4.40 -8.67
CA LEU A 68 7.20 5.33 -7.59
C LEU A 68 7.69 6.64 -8.19
N ASP A 69 7.51 7.74 -7.46
CA ASP A 69 8.09 9.02 -7.87
C ASP A 69 9.63 8.91 -7.93
N ASP A 70 10.26 9.69 -8.82
CA ASP A 70 11.70 9.65 -9.04
C ASP A 70 12.50 9.95 -7.77
N ASP A 71 11.96 10.82 -6.91
CA ASP A 71 12.54 11.29 -5.66
C ASP A 71 12.08 10.50 -4.42
N ALA A 72 11.33 9.40 -4.60
CA ALA A 72 10.74 8.66 -3.48
C ALA A 72 11.78 8.16 -2.45
N GLY A 73 13.01 7.90 -2.88
CA GLY A 73 14.05 7.32 -2.01
C GLY A 73 13.86 5.82 -1.79
N GLU A 74 14.25 5.32 -0.61
CA GLU A 74 14.07 3.93 -0.20
C GLU A 74 12.67 3.69 0.34
N CYS A 75 12.12 2.49 0.13
CA CYS A 75 10.86 2.08 0.74
C CYS A 75 11.13 1.74 2.20
N GLU A 76 10.40 2.37 3.12
CA GLU A 76 10.57 2.14 4.56
C GLU A 76 9.43 1.26 5.09
N VAL A 77 8.23 1.44 4.55
CA VAL A 77 7.04 0.73 5.00
C VAL A 77 6.09 0.45 3.84
N VAL A 78 5.52 -0.75 3.81
CA VAL A 78 4.51 -1.17 2.84
C VAL A 78 3.39 -1.97 3.52
N CYS A 79 2.14 -1.76 3.11
CA CYS A 79 0.99 -2.52 3.64
C CYS A 79 -0.16 -2.64 2.64
N LEU A 80 -0.84 -3.79 2.66
CA LEU A 80 -2.03 -4.07 1.86
C LEU A 80 -3.31 -4.00 2.69
N SER A 81 -4.32 -3.31 2.19
CA SER A 81 -5.64 -3.26 2.82
C SER A 81 -6.31 -4.63 2.80
N ASN A 82 -7.41 -4.79 3.54
CA ASN A 82 -8.31 -5.90 3.24
C ASN A 82 -9.01 -5.61 1.90
N ILE A 83 -9.45 -6.66 1.22
CA ILE A 83 -10.33 -6.53 0.06
C ILE A 83 -11.60 -5.83 0.52
N ASN A 84 -11.94 -4.72 -0.14
CA ASN A 84 -13.17 -4.00 0.11
C ASN A 84 -14.36 -4.82 -0.36
N LYS A 85 -15.31 -5.09 0.54
CA LYS A 85 -16.49 -5.91 0.22
C LYS A 85 -17.42 -5.25 -0.80
N SER A 86 -17.43 -3.92 -0.92
CA SER A 86 -18.36 -3.22 -1.80
C SER A 86 -17.98 -3.31 -3.29
N ASP A 87 -16.69 -3.24 -3.60
CA ASP A 87 -16.20 -3.17 -4.98
C ASP A 87 -15.05 -4.15 -5.30
N ASN A 88 -14.72 -5.02 -4.34
CA ASN A 88 -13.66 -6.03 -4.46
C ASN A 88 -12.28 -5.41 -4.77
N GLU A 89 -12.06 -4.15 -4.38
CA GLU A 89 -10.79 -3.45 -4.56
C GLU A 89 -9.87 -3.65 -3.35
N GLN A 90 -8.56 -3.64 -3.58
CA GLN A 90 -7.55 -3.60 -2.52
C GLN A 90 -6.61 -2.42 -2.76
N TYR A 91 -6.14 -1.81 -1.68
CA TYR A 91 -5.22 -0.69 -1.74
C TYR A 91 -3.85 -1.08 -1.15
N LEU A 92 -2.82 -0.62 -1.83
CA LEU A 92 -1.44 -0.71 -1.39
C LEU A 92 -1.01 0.64 -0.83
N PHE A 93 -0.48 0.64 0.39
CA PHE A 93 0.08 1.82 1.04
C PHE A 93 1.59 1.69 1.10
N ILE A 94 2.30 2.72 0.66
CA ILE A 94 3.76 2.79 0.69
C ILE A 94 4.18 4.09 1.34
N ILE A 95 5.18 4.02 2.21
CA ILE A 95 5.92 5.17 2.72
C ILE A 95 7.39 4.96 2.38
N CYS A 96 7.99 5.95 1.73
CA CYS A 96 9.40 5.97 1.42
C CYS A 96 10.12 7.06 2.22
N SER A 97 11.44 7.15 2.11
CA SER A 97 12.29 8.09 2.86
C SER A 97 12.00 9.57 2.57
N ASP A 98 11.28 9.85 1.49
CA ASP A 98 10.74 11.18 1.17
C ASP A 98 9.55 11.59 2.05
N ARG A 99 9.12 10.73 2.98
CA ARG A 99 8.03 10.95 3.95
C ARG A 99 6.66 11.15 3.30
N LEU A 100 6.47 10.63 2.10
CA LEU A 100 5.19 10.65 1.41
C LEU A 100 4.49 9.30 1.56
N LEU A 101 3.30 9.33 2.17
CA LEU A 101 2.36 8.22 2.14
C LEU A 101 1.65 8.19 0.79
N ARG A 102 1.84 7.10 0.07
CA ARG A 102 1.20 6.83 -1.22
C ARG A 102 0.17 5.72 -1.08
N MET A 103 -0.95 5.87 -1.78
CA MET A 103 -1.96 4.82 -1.91
C MET A 103 -2.12 4.48 -3.38
N TYR A 104 -1.99 3.19 -3.70
CA TYR A 104 -2.19 2.65 -5.03
C TYR A 104 -3.40 1.71 -5.04
N ARG A 105 -4.16 1.73 -6.13
CA ARG A 105 -5.12 0.66 -6.45
C ARG A 105 -4.36 -0.57 -6.91
N VAL A 106 -4.63 -1.71 -6.30
CA VAL A 106 -3.97 -2.97 -6.66
C VAL A 106 -4.45 -3.45 -8.03
N SER A 107 -5.72 -3.22 -8.36
CA SER A 107 -6.32 -3.68 -9.62
C SER A 107 -5.66 -3.14 -10.89
N ASN A 108 -5.16 -1.90 -10.86
CA ASN A 108 -4.64 -1.20 -12.03
C ASN A 108 -3.29 -0.48 -11.81
N GLY A 109 -2.75 -0.48 -10.59
CA GLY A 109 -1.50 0.21 -10.26
C GLY A 109 -1.59 1.74 -10.22
N GLU A 110 -2.79 2.31 -10.28
CA GLU A 110 -2.99 3.76 -10.25
C GLU A 110 -2.71 4.31 -8.85
N GLN A 111 -1.87 5.34 -8.76
CA GLN A 111 -1.71 6.12 -7.53
C GLN A 111 -2.93 7.03 -7.33
N VAL A 112 -3.66 6.84 -6.23
CA VAL A 112 -4.90 7.56 -5.94
C VAL A 112 -4.77 8.55 -4.78
N VAL A 113 -3.75 8.41 -3.93
CA VAL A 113 -3.47 9.34 -2.83
C VAL A 113 -1.97 9.54 -2.69
N LYS A 114 -1.57 10.78 -2.37
CA LYS A 114 -0.24 11.18 -1.95
C LYS A 114 -0.36 12.18 -0.79
N LEU A 115 0.18 11.85 0.38
CA LEU A 115 0.09 12.68 1.59
C LEU A 115 1.47 12.87 2.21
N PHE A 116 1.81 14.12 2.51
CA PHE A 116 3.07 14.46 3.17
C PHE A 116 2.98 14.29 4.69
N ILE A 117 4.01 13.66 5.27
CA ILE A 117 4.15 13.48 6.72
C ILE A 117 5.22 14.44 7.24
N ASP A 118 4.77 15.61 7.72
CA ASP A 118 5.61 16.74 8.18
C ASP A 118 6.31 16.50 9.54
N LYS A 119 6.10 15.36 10.19
CA LYS A 119 6.67 15.04 11.50
C LYS A 119 7.49 13.76 11.43
N ASP A 120 8.38 13.58 12.41
CA ASP A 120 9.18 12.37 12.53
C ASP A 120 8.29 11.14 12.42
N PHE A 121 8.56 10.32 11.41
CA PHE A 121 7.81 9.11 11.15
C PHE A 121 8.54 7.95 11.80
N TYR A 122 7.79 7.13 12.54
CA TYR A 122 8.28 5.81 12.92
C TYR A 122 7.71 4.81 11.92
N PRO A 123 8.50 3.85 11.41
CA PRO A 123 8.12 2.96 10.32
C PRO A 123 7.06 1.96 10.75
N PHE A 124 5.83 2.44 10.93
CA PHE A 124 4.68 1.65 11.31
C PHE A 124 3.47 2.14 10.55
N ILE A 125 2.97 1.24 9.71
CA ILE A 125 1.66 1.33 9.09
C ILE A 125 0.91 0.05 9.47
N GLY A 126 -0.36 0.17 9.79
CA GLY A 126 -1.26 -0.96 9.98
C GLY A 126 -2.59 -0.67 9.33
N ILE A 127 -3.30 -1.70 8.91
CA ILE A 127 -4.65 -1.54 8.37
C ILE A 127 -5.60 -2.39 9.20
N LEU A 128 -6.58 -1.74 9.80
CA LEU A 128 -7.67 -2.37 10.51
C LEU A 128 -8.97 -2.04 9.79
N ASN A 129 -9.51 -3.01 9.05
CA ASN A 129 -10.69 -2.83 8.20
C ASN A 129 -10.49 -1.69 7.19
N ASP A 130 -11.25 -0.61 7.35
CA ASP A 130 -11.24 0.63 6.56
C ASP A 130 -10.41 1.75 7.21
N HIS A 131 -9.61 1.44 8.24
CA HIS A 131 -8.78 2.43 8.93
C HIS A 131 -7.30 2.13 8.76
N LEU A 132 -6.56 3.12 8.29
CA LEU A 132 -5.11 3.14 8.26
C LEU A 132 -4.59 3.68 9.61
N LEU A 133 -3.70 2.92 10.23
CA LEU A 133 -3.01 3.25 11.46
C LEU A 133 -1.59 3.68 11.12
N LEU A 134 -1.18 4.87 11.55
CA LEU A 134 0.16 5.40 11.33
C LEU A 134 0.75 5.83 12.67
N LYS A 135 1.99 5.46 12.94
CA LYS A 135 2.72 6.01 14.09
C LYS A 135 3.54 7.22 13.62
N VAL A 136 3.08 8.41 14.00
CA VAL A 136 3.77 9.67 13.67
C VAL A 136 4.22 10.31 14.98
N ALA A 137 5.53 10.50 15.11
CA ALA A 137 6.21 10.79 16.35
C ALA A 137 5.75 9.81 17.45
N ASN A 138 5.28 10.30 18.58
CA ASN A 138 4.76 9.48 19.68
C ASN A 138 3.24 9.36 19.70
N ARG A 139 2.58 9.51 18.54
CA ARG A 139 1.12 9.44 18.42
C ARG A 139 0.69 8.40 17.40
N LEU A 140 -0.42 7.74 17.70
CA LEU A 140 -1.14 6.91 16.74
C LEU A 140 -2.14 7.81 15.99
N CYS A 141 -1.90 8.00 14.70
CA CYS A 141 -2.83 8.63 13.78
C CYS A 141 -3.70 7.54 13.16
N ILE A 142 -5.01 7.82 13.05
CA ILE A 142 -5.99 6.92 12.44
C ILE A 142 -6.60 7.67 11.27
N ILE A 143 -6.43 7.15 10.06
CA ILE A 143 -6.99 7.72 8.82
C ILE A 143 -8.04 6.76 8.29
N LYS A 144 -9.29 7.21 8.20
CA LYS A 144 -10.38 6.42 7.62
C LYS A 144 -10.31 6.49 6.09
N ILE A 145 -10.32 5.33 5.45
CA ILE A 145 -10.35 5.18 3.99
C ILE A 145 -11.82 5.17 3.57
N LEU A 146 -12.24 6.17 2.80
CA LEU A 146 -13.60 6.29 2.30
C LEU A 146 -13.63 6.01 0.79
N ASP A 147 -14.42 5.03 0.38
CA ASP A 147 -14.70 4.79 -1.04
C ASP A 147 -15.66 5.86 -1.56
N ARG A 148 -15.27 6.58 -2.61
CA ARG A 148 -16.11 7.60 -3.25
C ARG A 148 -17.47 7.06 -3.70
N LYS A 149 -17.56 5.78 -4.08
CA LYS A 149 -18.85 5.15 -4.47
C LYS A 149 -19.79 4.98 -3.29
N SER A 150 -19.25 4.85 -2.07
CA SER A 150 -20.03 4.76 -0.83
C SER A 150 -20.53 6.12 -0.34
N LEU A 151 -20.04 7.22 -0.95
CA LEU A 151 -20.41 8.57 -0.59
C LEU A 151 -21.63 9.05 -1.40
N PRO A 152 -22.57 9.78 -0.80
CA PRO A 152 -23.72 10.32 -1.51
C PRO A 152 -23.28 11.26 -2.66
N PRO A 153 -24.00 11.28 -3.80
CA PRO A 153 -23.61 11.98 -5.03
C PRO A 153 -23.54 13.51 -4.92
N ARG A 154 -23.89 14.09 -3.77
CA ARG A 154 -23.81 15.52 -3.47
C ARG A 154 -23.05 15.72 -2.16
N LEU A 155 -21.74 15.66 -2.21
CA LEU A 155 -20.88 16.24 -1.17
C LEU A 155 -20.29 17.51 -1.75
N SER A 156 -21.04 18.60 -1.64
CA SER A 156 -20.43 19.92 -1.44
C SER A 156 -19.67 19.81 -0.13
N ASP A 157 -18.34 19.76 -0.22
CA ASP A 157 -17.40 19.72 0.90
C ASP A 157 -17.68 18.61 1.92
N ILE A 158 -16.89 17.54 1.88
CA ILE A 158 -16.79 16.64 3.04
C ILE A 158 -16.19 17.48 4.18
N LYS A 159 -17.06 18.11 4.96
CA LYS A 159 -16.76 18.57 6.31
C LYS A 159 -16.49 17.32 7.13
N CYS A 160 -15.23 16.91 7.15
CA CYS A 160 -14.79 15.92 8.10
C CYS A 160 -14.98 16.55 9.48
N SER A 161 -15.91 16.02 10.27
CA SER A 161 -16.16 16.51 11.64
C SER A 161 -14.91 16.40 12.54
N LEU A 162 -13.91 15.60 12.14
CA LEU A 162 -12.56 15.58 12.72
C LEU A 162 -11.80 16.89 12.52
N PHE A 163 -12.01 17.62 11.43
CA PHE A 163 -11.39 18.93 11.15
C PHE A 163 -12.24 20.12 11.68
N GLU A 164 -13.50 19.90 12.08
CA GLU A 164 -14.35 20.96 12.62
C GLU A 164 -14.15 21.19 14.13
N GLN A 165 -13.51 20.27 14.83
CA GLN A 165 -13.08 20.49 16.21
C GLN A 165 -11.74 21.23 16.22
N LYS A 166 -11.74 22.48 16.69
CA LYS A 166 -10.52 23.31 16.89
C LYS A 166 -9.38 22.59 17.64
N ALA A 167 -9.67 21.53 18.40
CA ALA A 167 -8.68 20.71 19.07
C ALA A 167 -7.81 19.86 18.12
N TRP A 168 -8.35 19.43 16.96
CA TRP A 168 -7.63 18.59 15.98
C TRP A 168 -6.80 19.41 14.99
N LEU A 169 -7.32 20.56 14.54
CA LEU A 169 -6.57 21.51 13.68
C LEU A 169 -5.30 22.03 14.37
N ASN A 170 -5.29 22.11 15.71
CA ASN A 170 -4.10 22.48 16.47
C ASN A 170 -3.07 21.34 16.60
N CYS A 171 -3.36 20.13 16.12
CA CYS A 171 -2.49 18.98 16.33
C CYS A 171 -1.60 18.66 15.12
N HIS A 172 -2.06 18.82 13.88
CA HIS A 172 -1.29 18.37 12.70
C HIS A 172 -1.67 19.15 11.43
N ASN A 173 -0.71 19.84 10.82
CA ASN A 173 -0.82 20.37 9.45
C ASN A 173 -0.69 19.20 8.47
N PHE A 174 -1.81 18.70 7.96
CA PHE A 174 -1.82 17.85 6.79
C PHE A 174 -2.06 18.73 5.57
N HIS A 175 -1.05 18.84 4.71
CA HIS A 175 -1.17 19.52 3.43
C HIS A 175 -1.57 18.48 2.36
N PHE A 176 -2.73 18.68 1.76
CA PHE A 176 -3.11 17.99 0.53
C PHE A 176 -2.45 18.76 -0.61
N VAL A 177 -1.56 18.10 -1.35
CA VAL A 177 -0.93 18.64 -2.56
C VAL A 177 -1.72 18.19 -3.77
#